data_AF-A0A238BYS7-F1
#
_entry.id   AF-A0A238BYS7-F1
#
_cell.length_a   1.000
_cell.length_b   1.000
_cell.length_c   1.000
_cell.angle_alpha   90.00
_cell.angle_beta   90.00
_cell.angle_gamma   90.00
#
_symmetry.space_group_name_H-M   'P 1'
#
loop_
_entity.id
_entity.type
_entity.pdbx_description
1 polymer ?
#
loop_
_entity_poly.entity_id
_entity_poly.type
_entity_poly.pdbx_seq_one_letter_code
_entity_poly.pdbx_strand_id
1 'polypeptide(L)'
;MEILTLKANNLSTMGQLGPMPNLRVLRLTENPWLCDCRLRWMKKIIFNSQLLTRNTRCHRPAHLHSRMLQNIDETLMKCSGIERRTATSCRDASLCPSVCACTETTIDCRDRGLTHIPTDLSPTTTELRLEQNQITYIPPRAFHSLHQLKQLDLSKNNVVEISPRAFEGLKSLNSLNNVSNLPSEAFHGLVNLQLLLLNANKLQCLRRDTFSSLTNLNLLSLYDNQIYSIANGTVLINLTTLHLARNPIIYDCNLEWLAHLLPKKAMETSSARCDSPKRVAHRRISTLHHSKFRCKGSEAYITANAANAGHCIIDYPCPVGCSCLNTLVDCSNQGWTDFPLKLPRYTTELRMSNNKMTGLRLSSNLHFENLTVLCITGW
;
A
#
# COMPACT_ATOMS: atom_id res chain seq x y z
N MET A 1 -24.91 -29.44 18.35
CA MET A 1 -24.02 -29.31 19.53
C MET A 1 -24.90 -29.14 20.75
N GLU A 2 -24.82 -30.06 21.72
CA GLU A 2 -25.68 -30.02 22.93
C GLU A 2 -25.02 -29.36 24.15
N ILE A 3 -23.69 -29.38 24.22
CA ILE A 3 -22.89 -28.86 25.33
C ILE A 3 -21.82 -27.91 24.78
N LEU A 4 -21.75 -26.69 25.32
CA LEU A 4 -20.71 -25.70 25.05
C LEU A 4 -20.03 -25.33 26.37
N THR A 5 -18.73 -25.58 26.49
CA THR A 5 -17.93 -25.24 27.68
C THR A 5 -16.88 -24.20 27.32
N LEU A 6 -16.94 -23.05 27.97
CA LEU A 6 -15.96 -21.95 27.91
C LEU A 6 -15.39 -21.63 29.30
N LYS A 7 -15.49 -22.59 30.23
CA LYS A 7 -15.00 -22.46 31.61
C LYS A 7 -13.49 -22.21 31.66
N ALA A 8 -13.02 -21.46 32.66
CA ALA A 8 -11.60 -21.25 32.98
C ALA A 8 -10.79 -20.60 31.84
N ASN A 9 -11.39 -19.63 31.15
CA ASN A 9 -10.72 -18.82 30.15
C ASN A 9 -10.53 -17.38 30.66
N ASN A 10 -9.85 -16.55 29.89
CA ASN A 10 -9.64 -15.14 30.20
C ASN A 10 -10.68 -14.23 29.50
N LEU A 11 -11.92 -14.69 29.32
CA LEU A 11 -12.95 -13.94 28.59
C LEU A 11 -13.58 -12.86 29.46
N SER A 12 -13.57 -11.62 28.97
CA SER A 12 -14.18 -10.48 29.64
C SER A 12 -15.51 -10.05 29.04
N THR A 13 -15.76 -10.34 27.76
CA THR A 13 -17.02 -10.06 27.06
C THR A 13 -17.30 -11.11 26.00
N MET A 14 -18.54 -11.24 25.56
CA MET A 14 -18.96 -12.18 24.52
C MET A 14 -20.08 -11.57 23.67
N GLY A 15 -20.01 -11.76 22.36
CA GLY A 15 -21.08 -11.39 21.43
C GLY A 15 -22.31 -12.29 21.61
N GLN A 16 -23.48 -11.78 21.21
CA GLN A 16 -24.72 -12.53 21.32
C GLN A 16 -24.65 -13.81 20.49
N LEU A 17 -24.85 -14.95 21.15
CA LEU A 17 -24.96 -16.24 20.48
C LEU A 17 -26.22 -16.26 19.62
N GLY A 18 -26.08 -16.67 18.35
CA GLY A 18 -27.21 -16.93 17.47
C GLY A 18 -28.13 -18.04 18.01
N PRO A 19 -29.30 -18.27 17.38
CA PRO A 19 -30.22 -19.31 17.81
C PRO A 19 -29.53 -20.70 17.73
N MET A 20 -29.36 -21.32 18.90
CA MET A 20 -28.75 -22.64 19.06
C MET A 20 -29.84 -23.62 19.55
N PRO A 21 -30.69 -24.15 18.65
CA PRO A 21 -31.91 -24.88 19.04
C PRO A 21 -31.67 -26.16 19.84
N ASN A 22 -30.44 -26.71 19.79
CA ASN A 22 -30.09 -27.97 20.42
C ASN A 22 -29.19 -27.80 21.66
N LEU A 23 -28.86 -26.58 22.07
CA LEU A 23 -27.94 -26.35 23.19
C LEU A 23 -28.65 -26.54 24.54
N ARG A 24 -28.15 -27.47 25.36
CA ARG A 24 -28.71 -27.84 26.67
C ARG A 24 -27.82 -27.38 27.82
N VAL A 25 -26.50 -27.38 27.62
CA VAL A 25 -25.53 -27.04 28.66
C VAL A 25 -24.59 -25.96 28.14
N LEU A 26 -24.50 -24.85 28.87
CA LEU A 26 -23.54 -23.79 28.64
C LEU A 26 -22.74 -23.59 29.93
N ARG A 27 -21.41 -23.69 29.91
CA ARG A 27 -20.55 -23.48 31.08
C ARG A 27 -19.65 -22.27 30.87
N LEU A 28 -19.86 -21.20 31.65
CA LEU A 28 -19.17 -19.90 31.55
C LEU A 28 -18.40 -19.49 32.82
N THR A 29 -18.25 -20.40 33.77
CA THR A 29 -17.63 -20.12 35.07
C THR A 29 -16.12 -19.85 34.93
N GLU A 30 -15.51 -19.23 35.95
CA GLU A 30 -14.06 -18.94 35.97
C GLU A 30 -13.57 -18.09 34.78
N ASN A 31 -14.30 -17.02 34.46
CA ASN A 31 -13.90 -16.01 33.47
C ASN A 31 -14.09 -14.60 34.06
N PRO A 32 -13.24 -13.61 33.73
CA PRO A 32 -13.29 -12.25 34.26
C PRO A 32 -14.38 -11.38 33.58
N TRP A 33 -15.65 -11.79 33.65
CA TRP A 33 -16.76 -11.11 32.96
C TRP A 33 -16.94 -9.64 33.35
N LEU A 34 -17.01 -8.76 32.35
CA LEU A 34 -17.38 -7.35 32.47
C LEU A 34 -18.88 -7.21 32.22
N CYS A 35 -19.65 -7.20 33.30
CA CYS A 35 -21.11 -7.18 33.30
C CYS A 35 -21.69 -5.78 33.07
N ASP A 36 -21.36 -5.21 31.92
CA ASP A 36 -21.90 -3.95 31.42
C ASP A 36 -23.09 -4.17 30.48
N CYS A 37 -23.49 -3.12 29.76
CA CYS A 37 -24.62 -3.18 28.83
C CYS A 37 -24.48 -4.26 27.74
N ARG A 38 -23.27 -4.67 27.37
CA ARG A 38 -22.99 -5.64 26.29
C ARG A 38 -23.32 -7.07 26.68
N LEU A 39 -23.28 -7.41 27.97
CA LEU A 39 -23.62 -8.75 28.47
C LEU A 39 -25.09 -8.89 28.89
N ARG A 40 -25.94 -7.88 28.63
CA ARG A 40 -27.37 -7.92 29.02
C ARG A 40 -28.12 -9.07 28.33
N TRP A 41 -27.79 -9.38 27.07
CA TRP A 41 -28.36 -10.52 26.35
C TRP A 41 -28.06 -11.85 27.08
N MET A 42 -26.86 -11.97 27.66
CA MET A 42 -26.41 -13.21 28.31
C MET A 42 -27.22 -13.47 29.58
N LYS A 43 -27.53 -12.43 30.36
CA LYS A 43 -28.48 -12.53 31.47
C LYS A 43 -29.85 -13.04 31.00
N LYS A 44 -30.42 -12.44 29.94
CA LYS A 44 -31.74 -12.81 29.41
C LYS A 44 -31.79 -14.26 28.94
N ILE A 45 -30.75 -14.72 28.26
CA ILE A 45 -30.67 -16.12 27.82
C ILE A 45 -30.55 -17.05 29.01
N ILE A 46 -29.63 -16.79 29.95
CA ILE A 46 -29.45 -17.64 31.14
C ILE A 46 -30.74 -17.77 31.95
N PHE A 47 -31.48 -16.67 32.09
CA PHE A 47 -32.76 -16.66 32.80
C PHE A 47 -33.86 -17.44 32.05
N ASN A 48 -33.99 -17.23 30.73
CA ASN A 48 -35.09 -17.80 29.94
C ASN A 48 -34.88 -19.26 29.53
N SER A 49 -33.63 -19.73 29.39
CA SER A 49 -33.32 -20.99 28.72
C SER A 49 -33.00 -22.16 29.65
N GLN A 50 -33.08 -21.98 30.98
CA GLN A 50 -32.67 -22.98 31.99
C GLN A 50 -31.27 -23.60 31.76
N LEU A 51 -30.43 -23.00 30.92
CA LEU A 51 -29.07 -23.47 30.63
C LEU A 51 -28.29 -23.56 31.94
N LEU A 52 -27.57 -24.67 32.14
CA LEU A 52 -26.75 -24.99 33.32
C LEU A 52 -25.47 -24.10 33.44
N THR A 53 -25.64 -22.78 33.33
CA THR A 53 -24.66 -21.71 33.61
C THR A 53 -24.77 -21.18 35.04
N ARG A 54 -25.47 -21.92 35.91
CA ARG A 54 -25.64 -21.59 37.34
C ARG A 54 -24.25 -21.34 37.93
N ASN A 55 -24.04 -20.14 38.48
CA ASN A 55 -22.80 -19.64 39.12
C ASN A 55 -21.84 -18.81 38.25
N THR A 56 -22.27 -18.29 37.10
CA THR A 56 -21.47 -17.28 36.37
C THR A 56 -21.44 -15.96 37.14
N ARG A 57 -20.24 -15.47 37.50
CA ARG A 57 -20.03 -14.26 38.32
C ARG A 57 -19.40 -13.13 37.51
N CYS A 58 -19.74 -11.91 37.87
CA CYS A 58 -19.18 -10.70 37.31
C CYS A 58 -17.87 -10.34 38.00
N HIS A 59 -16.84 -10.01 37.23
CA HIS A 59 -15.57 -9.52 37.75
C HIS A 59 -15.50 -7.99 37.72
N ARG A 60 -16.15 -7.36 36.73
CA ARG A 60 -16.31 -5.92 36.62
C ARG A 60 -17.73 -5.59 36.17
N PRO A 61 -18.19 -4.33 36.26
CA PRO A 61 -17.59 -3.18 36.96
C PRO A 61 -17.54 -3.36 38.49
N ALA A 62 -16.81 -2.49 39.20
CA ALA A 62 -16.55 -2.63 40.64
C ALA A 62 -17.84 -2.80 41.48
N HIS A 63 -18.93 -2.11 41.11
CA HIS A 63 -20.22 -2.21 41.79
C HIS A 63 -20.97 -3.53 41.57
N LEU A 64 -20.57 -4.31 40.56
CA LEU A 64 -21.12 -5.64 40.25
C LEU A 64 -20.11 -6.76 40.53
N HIS A 65 -18.95 -6.46 41.10
CA HIS A 65 -17.91 -7.44 41.38
C HIS A 65 -18.43 -8.60 42.25
N SER A 66 -18.10 -9.82 41.87
CA SER A 66 -18.48 -11.09 42.48
C SER A 66 -19.98 -11.41 42.54
N ARG A 67 -20.85 -10.55 41.99
CA ARG A 67 -22.29 -10.80 41.88
C ARG A 67 -22.58 -11.85 40.81
N MET A 68 -23.57 -12.70 41.05
CA MET A 68 -24.01 -13.70 40.07
C MET A 68 -24.83 -13.02 38.97
N LEU A 69 -24.52 -13.30 37.71
CA LEU A 69 -25.14 -12.65 36.55
C LEU A 69 -26.67 -12.79 36.52
N GLN A 70 -27.20 -13.92 36.98
CA GLN A 70 -28.63 -14.19 37.14
C GLN A 70 -29.35 -13.23 38.12
N ASN A 71 -28.64 -12.72 39.13
CA ASN A 71 -29.20 -11.93 40.24
C ASN A 71 -28.92 -10.42 40.09
N ILE A 72 -28.36 -9.99 38.96
CA ILE A 72 -28.06 -8.59 38.70
C ILE A 72 -29.25 -7.94 38.02
N ASP A 73 -29.70 -6.77 38.51
CA ASP A 73 -30.69 -5.97 37.81
C ASP A 73 -30.12 -5.44 36.47
N GLU A 74 -30.89 -5.57 35.38
CA GLU A 74 -30.50 -5.08 34.05
C GLU A 74 -30.21 -3.58 34.06
N THR A 75 -30.87 -2.83 34.94
CA THR A 75 -30.68 -1.39 35.09
C THR A 75 -29.28 -1.03 35.57
N LEU A 76 -28.58 -1.92 36.29
CA LEU A 76 -27.24 -1.68 36.83
C LEU A 76 -26.12 -2.04 35.83
N MET A 77 -26.46 -2.80 34.78
CA MET A 77 -25.58 -3.16 33.66
C MET A 77 -25.54 -1.99 32.66
N LYS A 78 -24.89 -0.90 33.06
CA LYS A 78 -24.69 0.32 32.26
C LYS A 78 -23.24 0.40 31.78
N CYS A 79 -23.06 0.89 30.56
CA CYS A 79 -21.77 1.26 29.99
C CYS A 79 -21.49 2.74 30.34
N SER A 80 -20.26 3.10 30.71
CA SER A 80 -19.88 4.45 31.18
C SER A 80 -18.66 4.97 30.43
N GLY A 81 -18.80 6.12 29.76
CA GLY A 81 -17.80 6.73 28.88
C GLY A 81 -18.47 7.36 27.65
N ILE A 82 -17.70 7.69 26.59
CA ILE A 82 -18.16 8.12 25.25
C ILE A 82 -18.88 6.94 24.55
N GLU A 83 -19.85 6.34 25.23
CA GLU A 83 -20.60 5.13 24.87
C GLU A 83 -22.11 5.43 24.89
N ARG A 84 -22.52 6.70 24.94
CA ARG A 84 -23.92 7.15 24.85
C ARG A 84 -24.48 7.15 23.43
N ARG A 85 -23.73 6.66 22.43
CA ARG A 85 -24.25 6.37 21.08
C ARG A 85 -23.91 4.92 20.71
N THR A 86 -24.54 3.97 21.40
CA THR A 86 -24.58 2.58 20.96
C THR A 86 -26.02 2.18 20.72
N ALA A 87 -26.24 1.65 19.53
CA ALA A 87 -27.53 1.41 18.89
C ALA A 87 -28.44 0.46 19.69
N THR A 88 -29.74 0.62 19.47
CA THR A 88 -30.84 -0.22 19.98
C THR A 88 -30.88 -1.64 19.40
N SER A 89 -29.94 -2.03 18.53
CA SER A 89 -29.81 -3.41 18.05
C SER A 89 -28.39 -3.70 17.52
N CYS A 90 -27.89 -4.92 17.74
CA CYS A 90 -26.62 -5.42 17.18
C CYS A 90 -26.71 -5.78 15.68
N ARG A 91 -27.51 -5.04 14.89
CA ARG A 91 -27.31 -4.98 13.42
C ARG A 91 -26.47 -3.77 13.01
N ASP A 92 -26.33 -2.78 13.89
CA ASP A 92 -25.59 -1.52 13.64
C ASP A 92 -24.46 -1.30 14.65
N ALA A 93 -23.87 -2.37 15.19
CA ALA A 93 -22.72 -2.29 16.08
C ALA A 93 -21.45 -1.88 15.30
N SER A 94 -21.32 -0.57 15.09
CA SER A 94 -20.08 0.20 14.99
C SER A 94 -18.95 -0.47 14.18
N LEU A 95 -19.06 -0.42 12.85
CA LEU A 95 -17.96 -0.66 11.89
C LEU A 95 -16.90 0.46 11.92
N CYS A 96 -16.56 0.92 13.12
CA CYS A 96 -15.59 1.98 13.36
C CYS A 96 -14.41 1.42 14.14
N PRO A 97 -13.19 1.46 13.58
CA PRO A 97 -12.00 1.06 14.32
C PRO A 97 -11.86 1.90 15.58
N SER A 98 -11.56 1.27 16.71
CA SER A 98 -11.46 1.94 18.03
C SER A 98 -10.43 3.07 18.09
N VAL A 99 -9.43 3.02 17.21
CA VAL A 99 -8.37 4.02 17.05
C VAL A 99 -8.78 5.20 16.16
N CYS A 100 -9.91 5.10 15.46
CA CYS A 100 -10.39 6.09 14.50
C CYS A 100 -11.67 6.77 14.98
N ALA A 101 -11.96 7.93 14.40
CA ALA A 101 -13.23 8.63 14.57
C ALA A 101 -14.09 8.44 13.32
N CYS A 102 -15.28 7.89 13.47
CA CYS A 102 -16.19 7.68 12.35
C CYS A 102 -17.42 8.58 12.45
N THR A 103 -17.79 9.17 11.32
CA THR A 103 -19.06 9.85 11.11
C THR A 103 -19.98 8.95 10.27
N GLU A 104 -21.10 9.47 9.75
CA GLU A 104 -22.05 8.69 8.96
C GLU A 104 -21.41 7.94 7.77
N THR A 105 -20.44 8.57 7.08
CA THR A 105 -19.75 7.95 5.93
C THR A 105 -18.25 8.23 5.87
N THR A 106 -17.68 8.97 6.83
CA THR A 106 -16.24 9.29 6.86
C THR A 106 -15.57 8.55 8.01
N ILE A 107 -14.45 7.89 7.72
CA ILE A 107 -13.59 7.29 8.73
C ILE A 107 -12.30 8.11 8.80
N ASP A 108 -12.07 8.76 9.95
CA ASP A 108 -10.91 9.61 10.23
C ASP A 108 -9.94 8.90 11.18
N CYS A 109 -8.83 8.44 10.63
CA CYS A 109 -7.76 7.72 11.32
C CYS A 109 -6.44 8.52 11.34
N ARG A 110 -6.49 9.84 11.21
CA ARG A 110 -5.30 10.68 11.07
C ARG A 110 -4.49 10.78 12.36
N ASP A 111 -3.17 10.77 12.23
CA ASP A 111 -2.23 10.95 13.35
C ASP A 111 -2.50 9.99 14.51
N ARG A 112 -2.70 8.71 14.20
CA ARG A 112 -3.00 7.64 15.18
C ARG A 112 -1.86 6.65 15.36
N GLY A 113 -0.70 6.91 14.73
CA GLY A 113 0.46 6.02 14.79
C GLY A 113 0.19 4.65 14.15
N LEU A 114 -0.74 4.56 13.19
CA LEU A 114 -1.09 3.29 12.56
C LEU A 114 0.09 2.77 11.75
N THR A 115 0.44 1.50 11.96
CA THR A 115 1.46 0.79 11.18
C THR A 115 0.86 -0.06 10.05
N HIS A 116 -0.44 -0.33 10.12
CA HIS A 116 -1.19 -1.15 9.17
C HIS A 116 -2.58 -0.56 8.94
N ILE A 117 -3.24 -0.97 7.84
CA ILE A 117 -4.61 -0.56 7.53
C ILE A 117 -5.58 -1.26 8.51
N PRO A 118 -6.52 -0.54 9.14
CA PRO A 118 -7.54 -1.15 10.01
C PRO A 118 -8.43 -2.14 9.25
N THR A 119 -8.80 -3.26 9.88
CA THR A 119 -9.64 -4.31 9.27
C THR A 119 -11.14 -4.01 9.33
N ASP A 120 -11.56 -3.20 10.31
CA ASP A 120 -12.97 -3.00 10.66
C ASP A 120 -13.54 -1.75 9.99
N LEU A 121 -13.46 -1.68 8.65
CA LEU A 121 -13.91 -0.53 7.87
C LEU A 121 -15.34 -0.75 7.34
N SER A 122 -16.24 0.21 7.57
CA SER A 122 -17.63 0.15 7.08
C SER A 122 -17.72 0.13 5.55
N PRO A 123 -18.49 -0.78 4.92
CA PRO A 123 -18.68 -0.80 3.47
C PRO A 123 -19.43 0.44 2.93
N THR A 124 -20.11 1.20 3.81
CA THR A 124 -20.78 2.47 3.46
C THR A 124 -19.84 3.67 3.47
N THR A 125 -18.55 3.47 3.78
CA THR A 125 -17.57 4.56 3.87
C THR A 125 -17.37 5.21 2.49
N THR A 126 -17.54 6.54 2.43
CA THR A 126 -17.29 7.35 1.23
C THR A 126 -15.94 8.07 1.28
N GLU A 127 -15.40 8.30 2.47
CA GLU A 127 -14.12 8.98 2.66
C GLU A 127 -13.32 8.30 3.78
N LEU A 128 -12.08 7.92 3.47
CA LEU A 128 -11.15 7.28 4.40
C LEU A 128 -9.86 8.09 4.49
N ARG A 129 -9.59 8.62 5.68
CA ARG A 129 -8.44 9.46 5.99
C ARG A 129 -7.44 8.70 6.84
N LEU A 130 -6.33 8.29 6.24
CA LEU A 130 -5.25 7.54 6.88
C LEU A 130 -3.95 8.35 6.90
N GLU A 131 -3.99 9.66 6.64
CA GLU A 131 -2.78 10.46 6.58
C GLU A 131 -2.08 10.64 7.94
N GLN A 132 -0.79 10.97 7.90
CA GLN A 132 0.05 11.19 9.09
C GLN A 132 0.16 9.94 9.97
N ASN A 133 0.31 8.77 9.35
CA ASN A 133 0.53 7.52 10.05
C ASN A 133 1.89 6.91 9.66
N GLN A 134 2.15 5.68 10.11
CA GLN A 134 3.41 4.97 9.91
C GLN A 134 3.19 3.70 9.07
N ILE A 135 2.19 3.71 8.18
CA ILE A 135 1.87 2.55 7.34
C ILE A 135 3.01 2.35 6.34
N THR A 136 3.57 1.14 6.32
CA THR A 136 4.69 0.78 5.43
C THR A 136 4.30 -0.16 4.29
N TYR A 137 3.17 -0.85 4.41
CA TYR A 137 2.75 -1.89 3.47
C TYR A 137 1.24 -1.87 3.23
N ILE A 138 0.83 -1.98 1.96
CA ILE A 138 -0.57 -2.13 1.56
C ILE A 138 -0.78 -3.55 0.99
N PRO A 139 -1.50 -4.43 1.71
CA PRO A 139 -1.76 -5.81 1.27
C PRO A 139 -2.68 -5.87 0.04
N PRO A 140 -2.75 -7.02 -0.66
CA PRO A 140 -3.70 -7.19 -1.75
C PRO A 140 -5.12 -7.08 -1.21
N ARG A 141 -6.03 -6.45 -1.97
CA ARG A 141 -7.45 -6.30 -1.60
C ARG A 141 -7.69 -5.60 -0.25
N ALA A 142 -6.78 -4.73 0.19
CA ALA A 142 -6.87 -4.06 1.50
C ALA A 142 -8.17 -3.28 1.69
N PHE A 143 -8.76 -2.78 0.60
CA PHE A 143 -9.98 -1.96 0.61
C PHE A 143 -11.15 -2.60 -0.16
N HIS A 144 -11.11 -3.92 -0.36
CA HIS A 144 -12.04 -4.60 -1.29
C HIS A 144 -13.52 -4.42 -0.96
N SER A 145 -13.88 -4.34 0.33
CA SER A 145 -15.25 -4.14 0.80
C SER A 145 -15.78 -2.71 0.62
N LEU A 146 -14.92 -1.74 0.31
CA LEU A 146 -15.25 -0.31 0.30
C LEU A 146 -15.71 0.16 -1.09
N HIS A 147 -16.76 -0.46 -1.61
CA HIS A 147 -17.24 -0.18 -2.97
C HIS A 147 -17.73 1.26 -3.18
N GLN A 148 -18.19 1.92 -2.10
CA GLN A 148 -18.71 3.30 -2.13
C GLN A 148 -17.64 4.37 -1.84
N LEU A 149 -16.39 3.95 -1.59
CA LEU A 149 -15.31 4.87 -1.25
C LEU A 149 -15.00 5.78 -2.44
N LYS A 150 -15.08 7.08 -2.22
CA LYS A 150 -14.81 8.14 -3.21
C LYS A 150 -13.45 8.78 -3.01
N GLN A 151 -12.97 8.85 -1.77
CA GLN A 151 -11.72 9.50 -1.42
C GLN A 151 -10.92 8.64 -0.45
N LEU A 152 -9.64 8.42 -0.78
CA LEU A 152 -8.68 7.71 0.05
C LEU A 152 -7.40 8.55 0.18
N ASP A 153 -7.10 8.97 1.41
CA ASP A 153 -5.89 9.71 1.71
C ASP A 153 -4.89 8.85 2.50
N LEU A 154 -3.73 8.58 1.91
CA LEU A 154 -2.61 7.86 2.52
C LEU A 154 -1.37 8.78 2.65
N SER A 155 -1.54 10.10 2.56
CA SER A 155 -0.45 11.07 2.60
C SER A 155 0.33 11.05 3.92
N LYS A 156 1.62 11.41 3.86
CA LYS A 156 2.49 11.42 5.05
C LYS A 156 2.53 10.07 5.79
N ASN A 157 2.48 8.97 5.05
CA ASN A 157 2.85 7.63 5.51
C ASN A 157 4.22 7.23 4.94
N ASN A 158 4.75 6.08 5.37
CA ASN A 158 6.04 5.55 4.94
C ASN A 158 5.86 4.30 4.06
N VAL A 159 4.88 4.30 3.14
CA VAL A 159 4.52 3.12 2.34
C VAL A 159 5.69 2.71 1.44
N VAL A 160 6.38 1.63 1.76
CA VAL A 160 7.54 1.13 0.99
C VAL A 160 7.10 0.15 -0.09
N GLU A 161 6.04 -0.62 0.17
CA GLU A 161 5.59 -1.71 -0.69
C GLU A 161 4.07 -1.75 -0.78
N ILE A 162 3.57 -2.07 -1.97
CA ILE A 162 2.16 -2.24 -2.27
C ILE A 162 2.02 -3.51 -3.06
N SER A 163 1.06 -4.33 -2.70
CA SER A 163 0.78 -5.55 -3.43
C SER A 163 0.03 -5.26 -4.73
N PRO A 164 0.20 -6.11 -5.77
CA PRO A 164 -0.67 -6.10 -6.94
C PRO A 164 -2.15 -6.17 -6.51
N ARG A 165 -3.02 -5.41 -7.17
CA ARG A 165 -4.47 -5.39 -6.86
C ARG A 165 -4.80 -4.96 -5.42
N ALA A 166 -3.93 -4.18 -4.76
CA ALA A 166 -4.17 -3.60 -3.43
C ALA A 166 -5.49 -2.79 -3.37
N PHE A 167 -5.80 -2.04 -4.42
CA PHE A 167 -6.99 -1.19 -4.53
C PHE A 167 -8.17 -1.86 -5.27
N GLU A 168 -8.11 -3.17 -5.51
CA GLU A 168 -9.17 -3.91 -6.18
C GLU A 168 -10.48 -3.87 -5.37
N GLY A 169 -11.58 -3.48 -6.02
CA GLY A 169 -12.91 -3.37 -5.38
C GLY A 169 -13.37 -1.93 -5.14
N LEU A 170 -12.46 -0.95 -5.24
CA LEU A 170 -12.73 0.48 -5.10
C LEU A 170 -13.38 1.09 -6.36
N LYS A 171 -14.63 0.68 -6.64
CA LYS A 171 -15.34 1.04 -7.87
C LYS A 171 -15.73 2.51 -7.94
N SER A 172 -15.92 3.20 -6.82
CA SER A 172 -16.34 4.61 -6.78
C SER A 172 -15.22 5.59 -6.47
N LEU A 173 -13.96 5.13 -6.43
CA LEU A 173 -12.85 5.97 -6.00
C LEU A 173 -12.54 7.03 -7.04
N ASN A 174 -12.61 8.29 -6.63
CA ASN A 174 -12.37 9.46 -7.47
C ASN A 174 -11.01 10.10 -7.18
N SER A 175 -10.54 10.03 -5.93
CA SER A 175 -9.31 10.66 -5.44
C SER A 175 -8.45 9.67 -4.64
N LEU A 176 -7.19 9.55 -5.01
CA LEU A 176 -6.17 8.76 -4.29
C LEU A 176 -4.89 9.59 -4.09
N ASN A 177 -4.43 9.69 -2.83
CA ASN A 177 -3.22 10.42 -2.46
C ASN A 177 -2.14 9.50 -1.89
N ASN A 178 -0.91 9.69 -2.37
CA ASN A 178 0.37 9.20 -1.85
C ASN A 178 0.65 7.69 -1.93
N VAL A 179 1.57 7.33 -2.83
CA VAL A 179 1.91 5.94 -3.11
C VAL A 179 3.37 5.86 -3.59
N SER A 180 4.28 5.30 -2.78
CA SER A 180 5.67 5.01 -3.18
C SER A 180 5.84 3.55 -3.63
N ASN A 181 6.71 3.31 -4.61
CA ASN A 181 6.99 2.02 -5.26
C ASN A 181 5.73 1.30 -5.79
N LEU A 182 5.26 1.74 -6.96
CA LEU A 182 4.10 1.15 -7.60
C LEU A 182 4.44 -0.22 -8.23
N PRO A 183 3.87 -1.35 -7.76
CA PRO A 183 3.97 -2.62 -8.47
C PRO A 183 3.22 -2.54 -9.82
N SER A 184 3.42 -3.54 -10.69
CA SER A 184 2.50 -3.75 -11.81
C SER A 184 1.09 -3.96 -11.26
N GLU A 185 0.08 -3.45 -11.95
CA GLU A 185 -1.33 -3.60 -11.55
C GLU A 185 -1.72 -2.98 -10.20
N ALA A 186 -0.91 -2.05 -9.65
CA ALA A 186 -1.27 -1.33 -8.42
C ALA A 186 -2.68 -0.73 -8.52
N PHE A 187 -2.96 -0.03 -9.62
CA PHE A 187 -4.21 0.68 -9.88
C PHE A 187 -5.22 -0.13 -10.71
N HIS A 188 -5.05 -1.44 -10.79
CA HIS A 188 -5.96 -2.28 -11.57
C HIS A 188 -7.40 -2.18 -11.05
N GLY A 189 -8.34 -1.99 -11.97
CA GLY A 189 -9.78 -1.88 -11.65
C GLY A 189 -10.27 -0.50 -11.20
N LEU A 190 -9.38 0.50 -11.06
CA LEU A 190 -9.75 1.88 -10.68
C LEU A 190 -10.30 2.69 -11.87
N VAL A 191 -11.36 2.17 -12.51
CA VAL A 191 -11.92 2.73 -13.76
C VAL A 191 -12.56 4.11 -13.60
N ASN A 192 -13.01 4.47 -12.40
CA ASN A 192 -13.67 5.76 -12.11
C ASN A 192 -12.74 6.82 -11.51
N LEU A 193 -11.45 6.50 -11.34
CA LEU A 193 -10.49 7.42 -10.75
C LEU A 193 -10.30 8.65 -11.65
N GLN A 194 -10.52 9.84 -11.09
CA GLN A 194 -10.41 11.12 -11.80
C GLN A 194 -9.17 11.90 -11.39
N LEU A 195 -8.74 11.75 -10.14
CA LEU A 195 -7.66 12.51 -9.55
C LEU A 195 -6.69 11.55 -8.85
N LEU A 196 -5.43 11.57 -9.29
CA LEU A 196 -4.36 10.77 -8.71
C LEU A 196 -3.17 11.68 -8.35
N LEU A 197 -2.91 11.86 -7.05
CA LEU A 197 -1.77 12.62 -6.56
C LEU A 197 -0.69 11.70 -6.03
N LEU A 198 0.42 11.66 -6.75
CA LEU A 198 1.64 10.92 -6.42
C LEU A 198 2.82 11.87 -6.17
N ASN A 199 2.54 13.12 -5.78
CA ASN A 199 3.58 14.11 -5.55
C ASN A 199 4.47 13.78 -4.34
N ALA A 200 5.70 14.30 -4.33
CA ALA A 200 6.66 14.15 -3.21
C ALA A 200 6.93 12.68 -2.83
N ASN A 201 7.05 11.81 -3.83
CA ASN A 201 7.30 10.38 -3.67
C ASN A 201 8.71 10.00 -4.18
N LYS A 202 9.05 8.71 -4.12
CA LYS A 202 10.35 8.16 -4.56
C LYS A 202 10.23 7.37 -5.87
N LEU A 203 9.28 7.73 -6.74
CA LEU A 203 9.09 7.03 -8.02
C LEU A 203 10.28 7.29 -8.93
N GLN A 204 10.85 6.22 -9.49
CA GLN A 204 12.06 6.26 -10.33
C GLN A 204 11.76 6.11 -11.83
N CYS A 205 10.74 5.33 -12.19
CA CYS A 205 10.26 5.21 -13.56
C CYS A 205 8.79 4.84 -13.60
N LEU A 206 8.16 5.01 -14.76
CA LEU A 206 6.75 4.64 -14.99
C LEU A 206 6.64 3.57 -16.09
N ARG A 207 5.96 2.47 -15.75
CA ARG A 207 5.65 1.37 -16.68
C ARG A 207 4.52 1.76 -17.63
N ARG A 208 4.49 1.12 -18.80
CA ARG A 208 3.46 1.34 -19.82
C ARG A 208 2.05 1.05 -19.31
N ASP A 209 1.93 0.02 -18.51
CA ASP A 209 0.69 -0.54 -17.98
C ASP A 209 0.26 0.06 -16.63
N THR A 210 1.12 0.86 -15.98
CA THR A 210 0.87 1.46 -14.65
C THR A 210 -0.50 2.11 -14.55
N PHE A 211 -0.90 2.86 -15.60
CA PHE A 211 -2.15 3.63 -15.63
C PHE A 211 -3.17 3.09 -16.63
N SER A 212 -2.98 1.87 -17.15
CA SER A 212 -3.80 1.29 -18.23
C SER A 212 -5.30 1.18 -17.89
N SER A 213 -5.63 0.96 -16.61
CA SER A 213 -7.01 0.85 -16.14
C SER A 213 -7.67 2.21 -15.83
N LEU A 214 -6.91 3.30 -15.82
CA LEU A 214 -7.36 4.63 -15.38
C LEU A 214 -8.00 5.42 -16.53
N THR A 215 -9.04 4.87 -17.13
CA THR A 215 -9.65 5.42 -18.35
C THR A 215 -10.34 6.78 -18.14
N ASN A 216 -10.76 7.12 -16.91
CA ASN A 216 -11.40 8.38 -16.57
C ASN A 216 -10.48 9.38 -15.86
N LEU A 217 -9.16 9.13 -15.84
CA LEU A 217 -8.22 9.99 -15.13
C LEU A 217 -8.11 11.36 -15.80
N ASN A 218 -8.38 12.40 -15.00
CA ASN A 218 -8.40 13.79 -15.43
C ASN A 218 -7.12 14.52 -15.00
N LEU A 219 -6.70 14.33 -13.75
CA LEU A 219 -5.49 14.93 -13.18
C LEU A 219 -4.54 13.88 -12.64
N LEU A 220 -3.28 13.96 -13.05
CA LEU A 220 -2.17 13.14 -12.57
C LEU A 220 -1.04 14.05 -12.09
N SER A 221 -0.73 14.01 -10.80
CA SER A 221 0.42 14.72 -10.26
C SER A 221 1.56 13.76 -9.94
N LEU A 222 2.70 13.92 -10.63
CA LEU A 222 3.96 13.21 -10.37
C LEU A 222 5.06 14.18 -9.90
N TYR A 223 4.65 15.38 -9.47
CA TYR A 223 5.54 16.45 -9.06
C TYR A 223 6.47 16.02 -7.92
N ASP A 224 7.75 16.43 -7.96
CA ASP A 224 8.73 16.14 -6.90
C ASP A 224 8.90 14.63 -6.66
N ASN A 225 9.35 13.92 -7.69
CA ASN A 225 9.71 12.51 -7.64
C ASN A 225 11.16 12.32 -8.15
N GLN A 226 11.58 11.08 -8.36
CA GLN A 226 12.91 10.71 -8.89
C GLN A 226 12.81 10.10 -10.30
N ILE A 227 11.79 10.47 -11.06
CA ILE A 227 11.47 9.82 -12.34
C ILE A 227 12.54 10.20 -13.38
N TYR A 228 13.29 9.22 -13.87
CA TYR A 228 14.25 9.40 -14.96
C TYR A 228 13.71 8.97 -16.33
N SER A 229 12.69 8.10 -16.40
CA SER A 229 12.07 7.66 -17.66
C SER A 229 10.57 7.36 -17.53
N ILE A 230 9.85 7.54 -18.64
CA ILE A 230 8.42 7.24 -18.78
C ILE A 230 8.23 6.43 -20.07
N ALA A 231 7.67 5.23 -19.96
CA ALA A 231 7.52 4.33 -21.10
C ALA A 231 6.58 4.89 -22.18
N ASN A 232 6.89 4.61 -23.45
CA ASN A 232 5.98 4.90 -24.55
C ASN A 232 4.72 4.03 -24.45
N GLY A 233 3.56 4.60 -24.80
CA GLY A 233 2.28 3.93 -24.70
C GLY A 233 1.69 3.90 -23.29
N THR A 234 2.24 4.68 -22.35
CA THR A 234 1.54 4.98 -21.10
C THR A 234 0.22 5.67 -21.46
N VAL A 235 -0.90 4.96 -21.27
CA VAL A 235 -2.20 5.37 -21.79
C VAL A 235 -2.76 6.53 -20.95
N LEU A 236 -2.71 7.75 -21.49
CA LEU A 236 -3.19 8.98 -20.85
C LEU A 236 -4.30 9.66 -21.69
N ILE A 237 -5.28 8.88 -22.16
CA ILE A 237 -6.23 9.31 -23.20
C ILE A 237 -7.09 10.50 -22.73
N ASN A 238 -7.62 10.45 -21.52
CA ASN A 238 -8.55 11.46 -20.96
C ASN A 238 -7.89 12.47 -20.03
N LEU A 239 -6.57 12.40 -19.88
CA LEU A 239 -5.85 13.28 -18.97
C LEU A 239 -5.88 14.73 -19.51
N THR A 240 -6.26 15.67 -18.64
CA THR A 240 -6.24 17.12 -18.94
C THR A 240 -5.09 17.82 -18.23
N THR A 241 -4.72 17.36 -17.03
CA THR A 241 -3.71 18.01 -16.20
C THR A 241 -2.66 17.01 -15.76
N LEU A 242 -1.39 17.36 -15.99
CA LEU A 242 -0.22 16.56 -15.68
C LEU A 242 0.83 17.43 -14.98
N HIS A 243 1.34 17.00 -13.84
CA HIS A 243 2.47 17.68 -13.19
C HIS A 243 3.71 16.79 -13.26
N LEU A 244 4.76 17.23 -13.96
CA LEU A 244 6.03 16.49 -14.10
C LEU A 244 7.25 17.23 -13.50
N ALA A 245 7.12 18.48 -13.10
CA ALA A 245 8.24 19.26 -12.59
C ALA A 245 8.89 18.62 -11.36
N ARG A 246 10.16 18.96 -11.12
CA ARG A 246 11.02 18.35 -10.08
C ARG A 246 11.15 16.83 -10.25
N ASN A 247 11.54 16.39 -11.44
CA ASN A 247 11.96 15.02 -11.72
C ASN A 247 13.20 15.04 -12.62
N PRO A 248 14.19 14.15 -12.41
CA PRO A 248 15.41 14.06 -13.20
C PRO A 248 15.18 13.31 -14.54
N ILE A 249 14.13 13.69 -15.28
CA ILE A 249 13.74 12.99 -16.52
C ILE A 249 14.83 13.15 -17.59
N ILE A 250 15.15 12.06 -18.28
CA ILE A 250 16.09 12.04 -19.41
C ILE A 250 15.31 12.27 -20.71
N TYR A 251 15.57 13.41 -21.38
CA TYR A 251 14.87 13.83 -22.59
C TYR A 251 15.62 13.38 -23.87
N ASP A 252 15.69 12.08 -24.07
CA ASP A 252 16.25 11.43 -25.26
C ASP A 252 15.17 10.96 -26.24
N CYS A 253 15.50 10.11 -27.21
CA CYS A 253 14.53 9.63 -28.21
C CYS A 253 13.37 8.82 -27.60
N ASN A 254 13.56 8.17 -26.44
CA ASN A 254 12.54 7.33 -25.83
C ASN A 254 11.37 8.15 -25.25
N LEU A 255 11.57 9.45 -25.05
CA LEU A 255 10.54 10.37 -24.57
C LEU A 255 9.91 11.23 -25.68
N GLU A 256 10.26 10.97 -26.95
CA GLU A 256 9.75 11.75 -28.09
C GLU A 256 8.21 11.73 -28.19
N TRP A 257 7.57 10.62 -27.84
CA TRP A 257 6.12 10.49 -27.85
C TRP A 257 5.43 11.51 -26.92
N LEU A 258 6.05 11.81 -25.76
CA LEU A 258 5.51 12.75 -24.79
C LEU A 258 5.56 14.18 -25.35
N ALA A 259 6.62 14.52 -26.08
CA ALA A 259 6.76 15.80 -26.75
C ALA A 259 5.67 16.05 -27.80
N HIS A 260 5.11 15.00 -28.41
CA HIS A 260 3.98 15.11 -29.33
C HIS A 260 2.64 15.36 -28.62
N LEU A 261 2.50 14.91 -27.37
CA LEU A 261 1.26 15.02 -26.60
C LEU A 261 1.14 16.35 -25.85
N LEU A 262 2.23 16.84 -25.25
CA LEU A 262 2.18 18.01 -24.36
C LEU A 262 1.68 19.30 -25.04
N PRO A 263 2.13 19.67 -26.27
CA PRO A 263 1.69 20.90 -26.92
C PRO A 263 0.22 20.88 -27.34
N LYS A 264 -0.33 19.70 -27.66
CA LYS A 264 -1.68 19.57 -28.23
C LYS A 264 -2.80 19.78 -27.21
N LYS A 265 -2.51 19.58 -25.91
CA LYS A 265 -3.52 19.61 -24.85
C LYS A 265 -3.19 20.57 -23.70
N ALA A 266 -2.07 21.30 -23.75
CA ALA A 266 -1.58 22.17 -22.66
C ALA A 266 -1.59 21.48 -21.28
N MET A 267 -1.38 20.16 -21.26
CA MET A 267 -1.62 19.34 -20.06
C MET A 267 -0.62 19.57 -18.95
N GLU A 268 0.62 19.88 -19.32
CA GLU A 268 1.68 20.07 -18.34
C GLU A 268 1.62 21.51 -17.80
N THR A 269 1.09 21.64 -16.59
CA THR A 269 0.87 22.94 -15.93
C THR A 269 1.96 23.27 -14.90
N SER A 270 2.79 22.30 -14.50
CA SER A 270 3.80 22.50 -13.46
C SER A 270 5.12 23.09 -13.97
N SER A 271 5.20 23.43 -15.26
CA SER A 271 6.37 24.07 -15.88
C SER A 271 7.63 23.20 -15.87
N ALA A 272 7.48 21.91 -16.20
CA ALA A 272 8.57 20.95 -16.20
C ALA A 272 9.74 21.38 -17.12
N ARG A 273 10.95 21.33 -16.57
CA ARG A 273 12.20 21.68 -17.26
C ARG A 273 13.08 20.45 -17.41
N CYS A 274 13.86 20.44 -18.48
CA CYS A 274 14.78 19.36 -18.72
C CYS A 274 16.04 19.50 -17.86
N ASP A 275 16.44 18.43 -17.17
CA ASP A 275 17.75 18.37 -16.50
C ASP A 275 18.80 17.70 -17.39
N SER A 276 18.41 16.63 -18.08
CA SER A 276 19.30 15.83 -18.92
C SER A 276 18.66 15.53 -20.28
N PRO A 277 19.42 15.46 -21.39
CA PRO A 277 20.86 15.71 -21.51
C PRO A 277 21.20 17.21 -21.59
N LYS A 278 22.47 17.58 -21.33
CA LYS A 278 22.98 18.97 -21.30
C LYS A 278 22.50 19.86 -22.46
N ARG A 279 22.37 19.27 -23.66
CA ARG A 279 21.88 19.93 -24.89
C ARG A 279 20.47 20.53 -24.81
N VAL A 280 19.63 20.04 -23.89
CA VAL A 280 18.25 20.55 -23.68
C VAL A 280 18.04 21.05 -22.25
N ALA A 281 19.08 21.08 -21.42
CA ALA A 281 19.01 21.46 -20.02
C ALA A 281 18.33 22.84 -19.83
N HIS A 282 17.55 22.95 -18.77
CA HIS A 282 16.77 24.10 -18.32
C HIS A 282 15.65 24.59 -19.26
N ARG A 283 15.50 23.99 -20.45
CA ARG A 283 14.40 24.29 -21.37
C ARG A 283 13.10 23.65 -20.90
N ARG A 284 11.97 24.31 -21.17
CA ARG A 284 10.64 23.77 -20.87
C ARG A 284 10.28 22.68 -21.87
N ILE A 285 9.84 21.52 -21.39
CA ILE A 285 9.49 20.40 -22.28
C ILE A 285 8.41 20.79 -23.30
N SER A 286 7.41 21.59 -22.91
CA SER A 286 6.30 22.02 -23.78
C SER A 286 6.76 22.86 -24.98
N THR A 287 7.97 23.44 -24.91
CA THR A 287 8.56 24.26 -25.98
C THR A 287 9.54 23.50 -26.87
N LEU A 288 9.83 22.24 -26.55
CA LEU A 288 10.80 21.45 -27.30
C LEU A 288 10.17 20.84 -28.54
N HIS A 289 10.80 21.07 -29.68
CA HIS A 289 10.47 20.40 -30.92
C HIS A 289 10.93 18.94 -30.89
N HIS A 290 10.14 18.00 -31.42
CA HIS A 290 10.40 16.56 -31.42
C HIS A 290 11.80 16.21 -31.97
N SER A 291 12.29 16.94 -32.98
CA SER A 291 13.64 16.73 -33.55
C SER A 291 14.81 16.91 -32.57
N LYS A 292 14.56 17.47 -31.38
CA LYS A 292 15.50 17.57 -30.27
C LYS A 292 15.51 16.33 -29.39
N PHE A 293 14.64 15.35 -29.55
CA PHE A 293 14.65 14.10 -28.78
C PHE A 293 15.51 13.08 -29.51
N ARG A 294 16.80 12.97 -29.12
CA ARG A 294 17.77 12.08 -29.78
C ARG A 294 18.49 11.23 -28.76
N CYS A 295 18.63 9.95 -29.06
CA CYS A 295 19.48 9.01 -28.32
C CYS A 295 20.90 9.09 -28.87
N LYS A 296 21.84 9.60 -28.07
CA LYS A 296 23.28 9.63 -28.33
C LYS A 296 23.99 9.45 -26.99
N GLY A 297 25.08 8.68 -26.95
CA GLY A 297 25.88 8.51 -25.73
C GLY A 297 25.32 7.48 -24.74
N SER A 298 25.83 7.53 -23.51
CA SER A 298 25.47 6.58 -22.43
C SER A 298 24.04 6.74 -21.93
N GLU A 299 23.43 7.93 -22.10
CA GLU A 299 22.05 8.20 -21.67
C GLU A 299 21.04 7.31 -22.38
N ALA A 300 21.31 6.95 -23.64
CA ALA A 300 20.48 6.04 -24.41
C ALA A 300 20.45 4.63 -23.80
N TYR A 301 21.51 4.18 -23.13
CA TYR A 301 21.52 2.86 -22.49
C TYR A 301 20.69 2.85 -21.21
N ILE A 302 20.66 3.95 -20.44
CA ILE A 302 19.85 4.07 -19.21
C ILE A 302 18.35 3.93 -19.54
N THR A 303 17.94 4.47 -20.68
CA THR A 303 16.54 4.47 -21.12
C THR A 303 16.21 3.31 -22.07
N ALA A 304 17.17 2.78 -22.84
CA ALA A 304 16.98 1.66 -23.78
C ALA A 304 17.26 0.26 -23.19
N ASN A 305 18.22 0.09 -22.26
CA ASN A 305 18.48 -1.20 -21.58
C ASN A 305 17.50 -1.48 -20.41
N ALA A 306 16.50 -0.62 -20.20
CA ALA A 306 15.19 -1.07 -19.74
C ALA A 306 14.54 -1.94 -20.84
N ALA A 307 15.19 -3.05 -21.19
CA ALA A 307 15.23 -3.72 -22.50
C ALA A 307 13.96 -4.47 -22.92
N ASN A 308 12.80 -3.95 -22.55
CA ASN A 308 11.55 -4.04 -23.30
C ASN A 308 10.72 -2.83 -22.86
N ALA A 309 10.61 -1.81 -23.72
CA ALA A 309 9.95 -0.53 -23.48
C ALA A 309 8.56 -0.68 -22.82
N GLY A 310 8.53 -0.79 -21.50
CA GLY A 310 7.35 -1.25 -20.76
C GLY A 310 7.61 -1.66 -19.32
N HIS A 311 8.75 -2.27 -19.01
CA HIS A 311 9.07 -2.66 -17.63
C HIS A 311 10.04 -1.67 -16.97
N CYS A 312 9.51 -0.81 -16.09
CA CYS A 312 10.24 -0.19 -14.98
C CYS A 312 10.72 -1.33 -14.08
N ILE A 313 11.83 -1.94 -14.47
CA ILE A 313 12.58 -2.85 -13.63
C ILE A 313 13.20 -1.94 -12.57
N ILE A 314 12.77 -2.11 -11.33
CA ILE A 314 13.51 -1.58 -10.18
C ILE A 314 14.85 -2.31 -10.24
N ASP A 315 15.85 -1.68 -10.86
CA ASP A 315 17.14 -2.32 -10.99
C ASP A 315 17.79 -2.41 -9.60
N TYR A 316 18.56 -3.46 -9.37
CA TYR A 316 19.21 -3.64 -8.09
C TYR A 316 20.21 -2.49 -7.85
N PRO A 317 20.26 -1.93 -6.63
CA PRO A 317 21.27 -0.93 -6.31
C PRO A 317 22.67 -1.49 -6.53
N CYS A 318 23.63 -0.62 -6.83
CA CYS A 318 25.02 -1.02 -6.99
C CYS A 318 25.46 -1.87 -5.78
N PRO A 319 26.07 -3.05 -5.98
CA PRO A 319 26.46 -3.90 -4.87
C PRO A 319 27.40 -3.18 -3.90
N VAL A 320 27.19 -3.38 -2.61
CA VAL A 320 28.00 -2.73 -1.56
C VAL A 320 29.46 -3.17 -1.72
N GLY A 321 30.36 -2.19 -1.82
CA GLY A 321 31.79 -2.41 -2.09
C GLY A 321 32.17 -2.32 -3.57
N CYS A 322 31.20 -2.28 -4.51
CA CYS A 322 31.48 -2.09 -5.92
C CYS A 322 31.27 -0.63 -6.36
N SER A 323 31.95 -0.24 -7.43
CA SER A 323 31.77 1.05 -8.11
C SER A 323 31.03 0.81 -9.43
N CYS A 324 29.82 1.36 -9.54
CA CYS A 324 29.01 1.25 -10.76
C CYS A 324 29.07 2.55 -11.55
N LEU A 325 29.53 2.49 -12.80
CA LEU A 325 29.62 3.63 -13.70
C LEU A 325 29.06 3.26 -15.07
N ASN A 326 27.92 3.87 -15.44
CA ASN A 326 27.13 3.47 -16.60
C ASN A 326 26.74 1.96 -16.52
N THR A 327 27.21 1.14 -17.45
CA THR A 327 26.97 -0.31 -17.50
C THR A 327 28.14 -1.14 -16.97
N LEU A 328 29.20 -0.48 -16.50
CA LEU A 328 30.36 -1.10 -15.87
C LEU A 328 30.09 -1.24 -14.37
N VAL A 329 30.21 -2.45 -13.85
CA VAL A 329 30.25 -2.74 -12.43
C VAL A 329 31.66 -3.21 -12.08
N ASP A 330 32.38 -2.39 -11.33
CA ASP A 330 33.74 -2.70 -10.86
C ASP A 330 33.72 -3.10 -9.39
N CYS A 331 33.94 -4.39 -9.16
CA CYS A 331 34.03 -5.04 -7.85
C CYS A 331 35.45 -5.53 -7.57
N SER A 332 36.46 -4.96 -8.24
CA SER A 332 37.85 -5.41 -8.12
C SER A 332 38.46 -5.01 -6.77
N ASN A 333 39.34 -5.87 -6.24
CA ASN A 333 40.06 -5.67 -4.96
C ASN A 333 39.16 -5.56 -3.71
N GLN A 334 37.99 -6.19 -3.71
CA GLN A 334 37.02 -6.11 -2.60
C GLN A 334 36.96 -7.39 -1.75
N GLY A 335 37.75 -8.41 -2.08
CA GLY A 335 37.81 -9.66 -1.33
C GLY A 335 36.60 -10.57 -1.54
N TRP A 336 35.87 -10.44 -2.65
CA TRP A 336 34.73 -11.30 -2.97
C TRP A 336 35.14 -12.77 -3.06
N THR A 337 34.37 -13.65 -2.42
CA THR A 337 34.52 -15.10 -2.51
C THR A 337 33.57 -15.74 -3.52
N ASP A 338 32.51 -15.03 -3.89
CA ASP A 338 31.48 -15.42 -4.87
C ASP A 338 30.97 -14.15 -5.59
N PHE A 339 30.18 -14.33 -6.65
CA PHE A 339 29.55 -13.22 -7.36
C PHE A 339 28.54 -12.47 -6.47
N PRO A 340 28.35 -11.15 -6.66
CA PRO A 340 27.31 -10.41 -5.97
C PRO A 340 25.92 -10.98 -6.30
N LEU A 341 25.14 -11.34 -5.27
CA LEU A 341 23.82 -11.98 -5.41
C LEU A 341 22.78 -11.16 -6.21
N LYS A 342 23.00 -9.86 -6.38
CA LYS A 342 22.08 -8.91 -7.01
C LYS A 342 22.84 -7.88 -7.85
N LEU A 343 23.34 -8.31 -8.99
CA LEU A 343 23.94 -7.41 -9.98
C LEU A 343 22.85 -6.58 -10.67
N PRO A 344 23.09 -5.30 -10.97
CA PRO A 344 22.20 -4.52 -11.81
C PRO A 344 22.03 -5.17 -13.19
N ARG A 345 20.82 -5.23 -13.73
CA ARG A 345 20.54 -5.86 -15.03
C ARG A 345 21.10 -5.06 -16.21
N TYR A 346 21.42 -3.77 -16.01
CA TYR A 346 22.17 -3.00 -17.01
C TYR A 346 23.65 -3.36 -17.10
N THR A 347 24.16 -4.26 -16.25
CA THR A 347 25.59 -4.62 -16.25
C THR A 347 25.96 -5.30 -17.56
N THR A 348 26.72 -4.59 -18.39
CA THR A 348 27.32 -5.16 -19.63
C THR A 348 28.76 -5.58 -19.37
N GLU A 349 29.46 -4.88 -18.49
CA GLU A 349 30.83 -5.19 -18.11
C GLU A 349 30.93 -5.39 -16.59
N LEU A 350 31.40 -6.56 -16.17
CA LEU A 350 31.65 -6.87 -14.76
C LEU A 350 33.14 -7.12 -14.55
N ARG A 351 33.77 -6.30 -13.70
CA ARG A 351 35.16 -6.48 -13.28
C ARG A 351 35.22 -7.03 -11.87
N MET A 352 35.81 -8.20 -11.73
CA MET A 352 35.96 -8.92 -10.47
C MET A 352 37.44 -9.27 -10.22
N SER A 353 38.37 -8.47 -10.74
CA SER A 353 39.81 -8.72 -10.65
C SER A 353 40.34 -8.66 -9.22
N ASN A 354 41.34 -9.49 -8.90
CA ASN A 354 42.02 -9.55 -7.61
C ASN A 354 41.06 -9.78 -6.41
N ASN A 355 40.18 -10.76 -6.55
CA ASN A 355 39.27 -11.22 -5.50
C ASN A 355 39.64 -12.66 -5.06
N LYS A 356 39.01 -13.16 -4.00
CA LYS A 356 39.32 -14.48 -3.40
C LYS A 356 38.36 -15.57 -3.89
N MET A 357 38.07 -15.59 -5.19
CA MET A 357 37.07 -16.50 -5.75
C MET A 357 37.63 -17.92 -5.83
N THR A 358 37.00 -18.86 -5.12
CA THR A 358 37.46 -20.26 -5.05
C THR A 358 36.84 -21.15 -6.13
N GLY A 359 35.90 -20.65 -6.93
CA GLY A 359 35.30 -21.35 -8.05
C GLY A 359 34.11 -20.61 -8.64
N LEU A 360 33.78 -20.91 -9.91
CA LEU A 360 32.63 -20.34 -10.61
C LEU A 360 31.37 -21.15 -10.29
N ARG A 361 30.60 -20.74 -9.27
CA ARG A 361 29.26 -21.30 -9.04
C ARG A 361 28.22 -20.37 -9.63
N LEU A 362 27.72 -20.74 -10.81
CA LEU A 362 26.55 -20.11 -11.42
C LEU A 362 25.32 -20.48 -10.57
N SER A 363 25.08 -19.75 -9.49
CA SER A 363 23.85 -19.85 -8.73
C SER A 363 22.69 -19.40 -9.63
N SER A 364 21.56 -20.09 -9.55
CA SER A 364 20.35 -19.91 -10.36
C SER A 364 19.68 -18.52 -10.24
N ASN A 365 20.26 -17.61 -9.46
CA ASN A 365 19.76 -16.25 -9.22
C ASN A 365 20.66 -15.15 -9.83
N LEU A 366 21.71 -15.51 -10.58
CA LEU A 366 22.57 -14.54 -11.26
C LEU A 366 22.00 -14.17 -12.63
N HIS A 367 21.51 -12.94 -12.76
CA HIS A 367 21.05 -12.38 -14.03
C HIS A 367 22.22 -11.86 -14.88
N PHE A 368 22.82 -12.74 -15.69
CA PHE A 368 23.85 -12.37 -16.68
C PHE A 368 23.28 -12.00 -18.06
N GLU A 369 21.98 -11.78 -18.16
CA GLU A 369 21.23 -11.69 -19.43
C GLU A 369 21.80 -10.64 -20.41
N ASN A 370 22.42 -9.56 -19.91
CA ASN A 370 23.01 -8.49 -20.71
C ASN A 370 24.55 -8.39 -20.61
N LEU A 371 25.21 -9.33 -19.91
CA LEU A 371 26.65 -9.25 -19.67
C LEU A 371 27.41 -9.62 -20.95
N THR A 372 28.16 -8.67 -21.51
CA THR A 372 28.97 -8.86 -22.72
C THR A 372 30.45 -9.07 -22.38
N VAL A 373 30.93 -8.53 -21.26
CA VAL A 373 32.32 -8.59 -20.84
C VAL A 373 32.39 -8.99 -19.36
N LEU A 374 33.11 -10.08 -19.08
CA LEU A 374 33.41 -10.54 -17.74
C LEU A 374 34.93 -10.58 -17.54
N CYS A 375 35.46 -9.70 -16.68
CA CYS A 375 36.88 -9.65 -16.35
C CYS A 375 37.12 -10.30 -14.99
N ILE A 376 37.78 -11.46 -15.01
CA ILE A 376 38.23 -12.18 -13.81
C ILE A 376 39.72 -12.45 -13.98
N THR A 377 40.55 -11.77 -13.19
CA THR A 377 42.00 -11.94 -13.21
C THR A 377 42.52 -12.01 -11.78
N GLY A 378 43.65 -12.70 -11.57
CA GLY A 378 44.27 -12.86 -10.25
C GLY A 378 43.57 -13.89 -9.37
N TRP A 379 43.55 -15.14 -9.84
CA TRP A 379 43.14 -16.31 -9.04
C TRP A 379 44.06 -16.51 -7.83
#